data_AF-A0A2Z4JEV8-F1
#
_entry.id   AF-A0A2Z4JEV8-F1
#
_cell.length_a   1.000
_cell.length_b   1.000
_cell.length_c   1.000
_cell.angle_alpha   90.00
_cell.angle_beta   90.00
_cell.angle_gamma   90.00
#
_symmetry.space_group_name_H-M   'P 1'
#
loop_
_entity.id
_entity.type
_entity.pdbx_description
1 polymer ?
#
loop_
_entity_poly.entity_id
_entity_poly.type
_entity_poly.pdbx_seq_one_letter_code
_entity_poly.pdbx_strand_id
1 'polypeptide(L)'
;MDFRQLDPACVKRILEREVSLRDLRYIAQVEVDPAALEHCWGSPEVVSDYLAEWVCFAFSPGEGQAFFLQREVHHPPAPGFILSVTRGLFFTEAAELIVRALGIAGARVVRMTEEAWPG
;
A
#
# COMPACT_ATOMS: atom_id res chain seq x y z
N MET A 1 -11.31 7.37 -16.77
CA MET A 1 -11.46 6.70 -15.47
C MET A 1 -11.46 7.79 -14.40
N ASP A 2 -12.47 7.80 -13.54
CA ASP A 2 -12.48 8.68 -12.37
C ASP A 2 -11.63 8.02 -11.28
N PHE A 3 -10.46 8.58 -11.00
CA PHE A 3 -9.49 8.06 -10.03
C PHE A 3 -10.01 8.10 -8.58
N ARG A 4 -11.17 8.72 -8.35
CA ARG A 4 -11.81 8.89 -7.04
C ARG A 4 -12.61 7.67 -6.58
N GLN A 5 -12.67 6.61 -7.38
CA GLN A 5 -13.36 5.36 -7.01
C GLN A 5 -12.43 4.16 -7.26
N LEU A 6 -11.57 3.86 -6.30
CA LEU A 6 -10.94 2.54 -6.22
C LEU A 6 -12.01 1.52 -5.81
N ASP A 7 -12.34 0.59 -6.71
CA ASP A 7 -13.25 -0.51 -6.42
C ASP A 7 -12.45 -1.69 -5.81
N PRO A 8 -12.81 -2.17 -4.59
CA PRO A 8 -12.23 -3.38 -4.01
C PRO A 8 -12.18 -4.58 -4.98
N ALA A 9 -13.21 -4.74 -5.83
CA ALA A 9 -13.29 -5.85 -6.78
C ALA A 9 -12.27 -5.76 -7.93
N CYS A 10 -11.71 -4.57 -8.16
CA CYS A 10 -10.72 -4.33 -9.22
C CYS A 10 -9.28 -4.45 -8.73
N VAL A 11 -9.05 -4.50 -7.41
CA VAL A 11 -7.71 -4.64 -6.83
C VAL A 11 -7.22 -6.07 -6.97
N LYS A 12 -6.01 -6.23 -7.51
CA LYS A 12 -5.35 -7.53 -7.66
C LYS A 12 -4.02 -7.52 -6.94
N ARG A 13 -3.66 -8.65 -6.34
CA ARG A 13 -2.29 -8.90 -5.89
C ARG A 13 -1.36 -9.02 -7.09
N ILE A 14 -0.21 -8.36 -6.99
CA ILE A 14 0.90 -8.45 -7.94
C ILE A 14 2.19 -8.73 -7.14
N LEU A 15 3.28 -8.98 -7.85
CA LEU A 15 4.61 -9.09 -7.26
C LEU A 15 5.27 -7.71 -7.19
N GLU A 16 6.11 -7.50 -6.17
CA GLU A 16 6.85 -6.26 -5.98
C GLU A 16 7.66 -5.89 -7.22
N ARG A 17 8.37 -6.86 -7.80
CA ARG A 17 9.22 -6.70 -8.99
C ARG A 17 8.48 -6.27 -10.26
N GLU A 18 7.16 -6.33 -10.27
CA GLU A 18 6.34 -5.85 -11.40
C GLU A 18 6.22 -4.32 -11.42
N VAL A 19 6.64 -3.64 -10.36
CA VAL A 19 6.57 -2.18 -10.23
C VAL A 19 7.96 -1.58 -10.08
N SER A 20 8.20 -0.49 -10.81
CA SER A 20 9.40 0.31 -10.65
C SER A 20 9.37 1.04 -9.29
N LEU A 21 10.26 0.67 -8.38
CA LEU A 21 10.43 1.34 -7.09
C LEU A 21 10.73 2.84 -7.20
N ARG A 22 11.28 3.29 -8.34
CA ARG A 22 11.58 4.72 -8.58
C ARG A 22 10.33 5.60 -8.64
N ASP A 23 9.19 4.99 -8.97
CA ASP A 23 7.92 5.67 -9.15
C ASP A 23 7.05 5.62 -7.88
N LEU A 24 7.51 4.93 -6.83
CA LEU A 24 6.82 4.87 -5.56
C LEU A 24 6.99 6.14 -4.74
N ARG A 25 5.90 6.56 -4.12
CA ARG A 25 5.84 7.69 -3.20
C ARG A 25 5.08 7.27 -1.97
N TYR A 26 5.67 7.50 -0.81
CA TYR A 26 5.01 7.31 0.47
C TYR A 26 3.86 8.31 0.61
N ILE A 27 2.67 7.82 0.97
CA ILE A 27 1.49 8.69 1.19
C ILE A 27 0.92 8.60 2.61
N ALA A 28 1.08 7.46 3.29
CA ALA A 28 0.46 7.28 4.59
C ALA A 28 1.06 6.12 5.37
N GLN A 29 0.85 6.15 6.67
CA GLN A 29 0.93 5.00 7.54
C GLN A 29 -0.47 4.43 7.76
N VAL A 30 -0.61 3.12 7.60
CA VAL A 30 -1.87 2.38 7.71
C VAL A 30 -1.77 1.33 8.80
N GLU A 31 -2.76 1.29 9.68
CA GLU A 31 -2.93 0.18 10.61
C GLU A 31 -3.88 -0.83 9.99
N VAL A 32 -3.44 -2.07 9.91
CA VAL A 32 -4.20 -3.19 9.34
C VAL A 32 -3.66 -4.48 9.94
N ASP A 33 -4.54 -5.44 10.22
CA ASP A 33 -4.16 -6.73 10.77
C ASP A 33 -3.39 -7.56 9.72
N PRO A 34 -2.12 -7.91 9.98
CA PRO A 34 -1.34 -8.75 9.07
C PRO A 34 -1.98 -10.11 8.79
N ALA A 35 -2.62 -10.74 9.80
CA ALA A 35 -3.25 -12.03 9.63
C ALA A 35 -4.48 -11.95 8.70
N ALA A 36 -5.25 -10.85 8.80
CA ALA A 36 -6.35 -10.60 7.89
C ALA A 36 -5.87 -10.29 6.46
N LEU A 37 -4.77 -9.54 6.32
CA LEU A 37 -4.12 -9.31 5.02
C LEU A 37 -3.71 -10.62 4.37
N GLU A 38 -3.02 -11.49 5.10
CA GLU A 38 -2.59 -12.80 4.59
C GLU A 38 -3.76 -13.71 4.24
N HIS A 39 -4.82 -13.69 5.05
CA HIS A 39 -6.01 -14.47 4.80
C HIS A 39 -6.73 -14.04 3.51
N CYS A 40 -6.90 -12.73 3.29
CA CYS A 40 -7.60 -12.21 2.12
C CYS A 40 -6.75 -12.19 0.86
N TRP A 41 -5.45 -11.95 0.99
CA TRP A 41 -4.56 -11.60 -0.14
C TRP A 41 -3.34 -12.51 -0.25
N GLY A 42 -3.28 -13.60 0.51
CA GLY A 42 -2.15 -14.53 0.52
C GLY A 42 -0.89 -13.98 1.19
N SER A 43 0.11 -14.83 1.35
CA SER A 43 1.36 -14.50 2.04
C SER A 43 2.09 -13.30 1.40
N PRO A 44 2.71 -12.43 2.20
CA PRO A 44 3.54 -11.35 1.69
C PRO A 44 4.81 -11.88 1.03
N GLU A 45 5.41 -11.04 0.19
CA GLU A 45 6.81 -11.22 -0.19
C GLU A 45 7.71 -10.70 0.93
N VAL A 46 8.86 -11.35 1.13
CA VAL A 46 9.95 -10.79 1.93
C VAL A 46 10.99 -10.27 0.94
N VAL A 47 11.17 -8.96 0.92
CA VAL A 47 12.12 -8.27 0.04
C VAL A 47 13.20 -7.61 0.88
N SER A 48 14.43 -7.60 0.38
CA SER A 48 15.56 -6.97 1.07
C SER A 48 16.10 -5.83 0.23
N ASP A 49 16.36 -4.69 0.86
CA ASP A 49 17.17 -3.63 0.29
C ASP A 49 18.48 -3.46 1.09
N TYR A 50 19.23 -2.39 0.83
CA TYR A 50 20.48 -2.12 1.54
C TYR A 50 20.28 -1.65 2.99
N LEU A 51 19.04 -1.42 3.41
CA LEU A 51 18.69 -0.94 4.75
C LEU A 51 18.12 -2.07 5.62
N ALA A 52 17.18 -2.86 5.09
CA ALA A 52 16.46 -3.86 5.87
C ALA A 52 15.77 -4.95 5.05
N GLU A 53 15.21 -5.91 5.76
CA GLU A 53 14.23 -6.86 5.25
C GLU A 53 12.81 -6.35 5.50
N TRP A 54 11.95 -6.44 4.48
CA TRP A 54 10.62 -5.88 4.46
C TRP A 54 9.60 -6.94 4.10
N VAL A 55 8.54 -7.02 4.90
CA VAL A 55 7.28 -7.67 4.51
C VAL A 55 6.59 -6.76 3.51
N CYS A 56 6.20 -7.29 2.35
CA CYS A 56 5.65 -6.53 1.24
C CYS A 56 4.38 -7.16 0.68
N PHE A 57 3.30 -6.37 0.64
CA PHE A 57 2.11 -6.65 -0.15
C PHE A 57 2.01 -5.62 -1.29
N ALA A 58 2.11 -6.07 -2.53
CA ALA A 58 1.94 -5.24 -3.71
C ALA A 58 0.59 -5.50 -4.38
N PHE A 59 -0.06 -4.42 -4.83
CA PHE A 59 -1.37 -4.47 -5.45
C PHE A 59 -1.44 -3.57 -6.69
N SER A 60 -2.26 -3.96 -7.66
CA SER A 60 -2.63 -3.13 -8.80
C SER A 60 -4.15 -2.98 -8.88
N PRO A 61 -4.69 -1.74 -8.87
CA PRO A 61 -6.08 -1.47 -9.20
C PRO A 61 -6.32 -1.30 -10.72
N GLY A 62 -5.26 -1.26 -11.54
CA GLY A 62 -5.34 -0.96 -12.97
C GLY A 62 -3.98 -0.75 -13.62
N GLU A 63 -3.97 -0.69 -14.95
CA GLU A 63 -2.74 -0.59 -15.75
C GLU A 63 -1.90 0.64 -15.36
N GLY A 64 -0.62 0.42 -15.09
CA GLY A 64 0.33 1.48 -14.68
C GLY A 64 0.13 2.02 -13.25
N GLN A 65 -0.85 1.51 -12.50
CA GLN A 65 -1.11 1.89 -11.12
C GLN A 65 -0.78 0.75 -10.16
N ALA A 66 -0.11 1.09 -9.07
CA ALA A 66 0.15 0.15 -8.00
C ALA A 66 0.28 0.83 -6.65
N PHE A 67 0.04 0.06 -5.60
CA PHE A 67 0.31 0.46 -4.23
C PHE A 67 0.89 -0.70 -3.41
N PHE A 68 1.58 -0.33 -2.34
CA PHE A 68 2.43 -1.19 -1.54
C PHE A 68 2.11 -0.99 -0.07
N LEU A 69 1.90 -2.08 0.66
CA LEU A 69 1.95 -2.10 2.11
C LEU A 69 3.26 -2.76 2.52
N GLN A 70 4.14 -1.99 3.13
CA GLN A 70 5.47 -2.43 3.53
C GLN A 70 5.66 -2.29 5.03
N ARG A 71 6.29 -3.27 5.65
CA ARG A 71 6.65 -3.22 7.07
C ARG A 71 8.01 -3.87 7.26
N GLU A 72 8.91 -3.20 7.96
CA GLU A 72 10.20 -3.77 8.30
C GLU A 72 10.03 -4.99 9.21
N VAL A 73 10.78 -6.07 8.94
CA VAL A 73 10.67 -7.34 9.66
C VAL A 73 11.20 -7.21 11.09
N HIS A 74 12.39 -6.61 11.26
CA HIS A 74 13.14 -6.69 12.52
C HIS A 74 12.91 -5.48 13.43
N HIS A 75 12.91 -4.26 12.87
CA HIS A 75 12.81 -3.03 13.65
C HIS A 75 11.76 -2.06 13.08
N PRO A 76 10.47 -2.43 13.02
CA PRO A 76 9.45 -1.56 12.46
C PRO A 76 9.42 -0.21 13.19
N PRO A 77 9.60 0.92 12.47
CA PRO A 77 9.74 2.25 13.10
C PRO A 77 8.46 2.72 13.81
N ALA A 78 7.31 2.13 13.46
CA ALA A 78 6.04 2.30 14.14
C ALA A 78 5.08 1.13 13.83
N PRO A 79 3.99 0.96 14.62
CA PRO A 79 2.97 -0.05 14.34
C PRO A 79 2.30 0.14 12.97
N GLY A 80 1.94 -0.97 12.31
CA GLY A 80 1.25 -0.94 11.01
C GLY A 80 2.20 -1.04 9.80
N PHE A 81 1.73 -0.54 8.67
CA PHE A 81 2.39 -0.60 7.37
C PHE A 81 2.59 0.80 6.78
N ILE A 82 3.71 0.96 6.09
CA ILE A 82 3.99 2.06 5.18
C ILE A 82 3.15 1.82 3.92
N LEU A 83 2.32 2.79 3.55
CA LEU A 83 1.59 2.82 2.28
C LEU A 83 2.33 3.72 1.28
N SER A 84 2.83 3.08 0.23
CA SER A 84 3.47 3.74 -0.91
C SER A 84 2.66 3.49 -2.18
N VAL A 85 2.63 4.45 -3.10
CA VAL A 85 1.85 4.38 -4.33
C VAL A 85 2.63 4.85 -5.54
N THR A 86 2.29 4.38 -6.72
CA THR A 86 2.82 4.97 -7.96
C THR A 86 2.21 6.35 -8.21
N ARG A 87 2.86 7.14 -9.06
CA ARG A 87 2.42 8.52 -9.40
C ARG A 87 0.95 8.65 -9.76
N GLY A 88 0.36 7.66 -10.44
CA GLY A 88 -1.05 7.67 -10.84
C GLY A 88 -2.04 7.59 -9.67
N LEU A 89 -1.57 7.30 -8.46
CA LEU A 89 -2.35 7.21 -7.23
C LEU A 89 -1.85 8.20 -6.15
N PHE A 90 -0.94 9.11 -6.49
CA PHE A 90 -0.37 10.08 -5.54
C PHE A 90 -1.26 11.32 -5.41
N PHE A 91 -2.34 11.21 -4.63
CA PHE A 91 -3.27 12.31 -4.30
C PHE A 91 -3.85 12.12 -2.89
N THR A 92 -4.39 13.19 -2.29
CA THR A 92 -4.81 13.25 -0.87
C THR A 92 -5.73 12.10 -0.43
N GLU A 93 -6.77 11.79 -1.19
CA GLU A 93 -7.78 10.80 -0.81
C GLU A 93 -7.36 9.35 -1.10
N ALA A 94 -6.22 9.14 -1.77
CA ALA A 94 -5.82 7.81 -2.23
C ALA A 94 -5.65 6.81 -1.09
N ALA A 95 -5.06 7.22 0.04
CA ALA A 95 -4.84 6.31 1.17
C ALA A 95 -6.16 5.79 1.75
N GLU A 96 -7.16 6.66 1.90
CA GLU A 96 -8.49 6.30 2.40
C GLU A 96 -9.24 5.38 1.44
N LEU A 97 -9.11 5.62 0.13
CA LEU A 97 -9.70 4.77 -0.90
C LEU A 97 -9.02 3.39 -0.94
N ILE A 98 -7.68 3.35 -0.84
CA ILE A 98 -6.91 2.11 -0.79
C ILE A 98 -7.30 1.28 0.43
N VAL A 99 -7.36 1.89 1.61
CA VAL A 99 -7.74 1.20 2.85
C VAL A 99 -9.13 0.57 2.74
N ARG A 100 -10.10 1.27 2.13
CA ARG A 100 -11.43 0.70 1.85
C ARG A 100 -11.36 -0.44 0.84
N ALA A 101 -10.56 -0.28 -0.21
CA ALA A 101 -10.40 -1.28 -1.27
C ALA A 101 -9.75 -2.58 -0.77
N LEU A 102 -8.95 -2.54 0.29
CA LEU A 102 -8.41 -3.75 0.93
C LEU A 102 -9.50 -4.66 1.52
N GLY A 103 -10.67 -4.11 1.85
CA GLY A 103 -11.81 -4.86 2.39
C GLY A 103 -11.57 -5.49 3.77
N ILE A 104 -10.59 -4.98 4.54
CA ILE A 104 -10.21 -5.54 5.85
C ILE A 104 -10.84 -4.73 6.98
N ALA A 105 -11.58 -5.43 7.85
CA ALA A 105 -12.20 -4.82 9.01
C ALA A 105 -11.13 -4.21 9.95
N GLY A 106 -11.36 -2.97 10.37
CA GLY A 106 -10.46 -2.24 11.28
C GLY A 106 -9.24 -1.62 10.60
N ALA A 107 -9.03 -1.84 9.30
CA ALA A 107 -7.98 -1.15 8.55
C ALA A 107 -8.27 0.36 8.52
N ARG A 108 -7.26 1.19 8.82
CA ARG A 108 -7.39 2.66 8.87
C ARG A 108 -6.09 3.38 8.56
N VAL A 109 -6.20 4.58 8.00
CA VAL A 109 -5.07 5.52 7.89
C VAL A 109 -4.79 6.09 9.29
N VAL A 110 -3.54 5.99 9.73
CA VAL A 110 -3.08 6.51 11.03
C VAL A 110 -2.44 7.89 10.87
N ARG A 111 -1.71 8.09 9.77
CA ARG A 111 -1.00 9.32 9.46
C ARG A 111 -0.88 9.47 7.97
N MET A 112 -1.22 10.63 7.43
CA MET A 112 -0.88 10.99 6.05
C MET A 112 0.48 11.69 5.99
N THR A 113 1.15 11.59 4.84
CA THR A 113 2.27 12.48 4.53
C THR A 113 1.75 13.90 4.35
N GLU A 114 2.53 14.89 4.79
CA GLU A 114 2.22 16.31 4.55
C GLU A 114 2.46 16.72 3.08
N GLU A 115 3.12 15.86 2.30
CA GLU A 115 3.55 16.11 0.91
C GLU A 115 2.53 15.68 -0.15
N ALA A 116 1.39 15.08 0.23
CA ALA A 116 0.38 14.66 -0.73
C ALA A 116 -0.25 15.90 -1.38
N TRP A 117 -0.23 15.96 -2.71
CA TRP A 117 -0.70 17.12 -3.46
C TRP A 117 -2.19 17.36 -3.16
N PRO A 118 -2.60 18.56 -2.72
CA PRO A 118 -4.01 18.91 -2.62
C PRO A 118 -4.56 18.95 -4.05
N GLY A 119 -5.36 17.95 -4.40
CA GLY A 119 -5.92 17.78 -5.75
C GLY A 119 -6.68 18.98 -6.28
#